data_AF-A0A4S8KBC5-F1
#
_entry.id   AF-A0A4S8KBC5-F1
#
_cell.length_a   1.000
_cell.length_b   1.000
_cell.length_c   1.000
_cell.angle_alpha   90.00
_cell.angle_beta   90.00
_cell.angle_gamma   90.00
#
_symmetry.space_group_name_H-M   'P 1'
#
loop_
_entity.id
_entity.type
_entity.pdbx_description
1 polymer ?
#
loop_
_entity_poly.entity_id
_entity_poly.type
_entity_poly.pdbx_seq_one_letter_code
_entity_poly.pdbx_strand_id
1 'polypeptide(L)'
;MDKVSNVVLDIECLTQPTELCCTGSPKMTKVLSRKGSIRMEKHNGEEQKADDALKKLVIKVPSLPEQPLKQPLVPFKSFQAVQSVPNSPVFQDMGEGRAMAALQLATAEVCDANPHLILSGELRALHPIFQIYGRRQVFSGPIVTLKVFEDNVLVREFLEEKGNGRVLVVDGGGSMRCAILGGNPVQQAQNNGWAGIVVNGCIRDVDEINGCDIGVRALASHPMKANKKGIGEKHAAINVAGTRICDGEWLYADTDGILVSRTELTV
;
A
#
# COMPACT_ATOMS: atom_id res chain seq x y z
N MET A 1 -23.30 -38.21 -11.33
CA MET A 1 -24.07 -37.27 -12.19
C MET A 1 -23.46 -35.92 -11.94
N ASP A 2 -22.34 -35.68 -12.62
CA ASP A 2 -21.37 -34.67 -12.19
C ASP A 2 -21.56 -33.45 -13.07
N LYS A 3 -21.96 -32.33 -12.45
CA LYS A 3 -22.16 -31.06 -13.13
C LYS A 3 -20.80 -30.49 -13.51
N VAL A 4 -20.50 -30.43 -14.81
CA VAL A 4 -19.35 -29.71 -15.34
C VAL A 4 -19.76 -28.26 -15.62
N SER A 5 -19.20 -27.31 -14.88
CA SER A 5 -19.33 -25.87 -15.13
C SER A 5 -18.24 -25.39 -16.08
N ASN A 6 -18.63 -24.87 -17.25
CA ASN A 6 -17.71 -24.28 -18.22
C ASN A 6 -17.61 -22.77 -17.97
N VAL A 7 -16.39 -22.22 -17.95
CA VAL A 7 -16.13 -20.78 -17.92
C VAL A 7 -15.54 -20.37 -19.28
N VAL A 8 -16.12 -19.35 -19.89
CA VAL A 8 -15.64 -18.73 -21.14
C VAL A 8 -15.00 -17.39 -20.75
N LEU A 9 -13.74 -17.18 -21.11
CA LEU A 9 -13.05 -15.90 -20.95
C LEU A 9 -12.93 -15.21 -22.31
N ASP A 10 -13.31 -13.95 -22.35
CA ASP A 10 -13.23 -13.07 -23.52
C ASP A 10 -11.89 -12.31 -23.46
N ILE A 11 -11.09 -12.37 -24.52
CA ILE A 11 -9.77 -11.73 -24.58
C ILE A 11 -9.78 -10.72 -25.71
N GLU A 12 -10.24 -9.50 -25.43
CA GLU A 12 -10.01 -8.33 -26.27
C GLU A 12 -9.54 -7.14 -25.41
N CYS A 13 -8.21 -7.01 -25.24
CA CYS A 13 -7.52 -5.71 -25.13
C CYS A 13 -6.02 -5.93 -24.87
N LEU A 14 -5.30 -6.40 -25.90
CA LEU A 14 -3.85 -6.22 -26.00
C LEU A 14 -3.54 -5.82 -27.44
N THR A 15 -3.55 -4.52 -27.73
CA THR A 15 -2.86 -3.96 -28.89
C THR A 15 -2.03 -2.76 -28.46
N GLN A 16 -0.74 -2.83 -28.76
CA GLN A 16 0.29 -1.83 -28.50
C GLN A 16 0.14 -0.64 -29.46
N PRO A 17 0.53 0.59 -29.06
CA PRO A 17 0.52 1.73 -29.97
C PRO A 17 1.74 1.71 -30.92
N THR A 18 1.45 1.89 -32.21
CA THR A 18 2.41 2.13 -33.28
C THR A 18 2.95 3.56 -33.24
N GLU A 19 4.26 3.70 -33.43
CA GLU A 19 4.94 4.97 -33.59
C GLU A 19 4.51 5.69 -34.87
N LEU A 20 4.17 6.98 -34.77
CA LEU A 20 4.09 7.87 -35.93
C LEU A 20 4.77 9.21 -35.63
N CYS A 21 5.82 9.46 -36.40
CA CYS A 21 6.67 10.63 -36.43
C CYS A 21 5.86 11.89 -36.83
N CYS A 22 6.00 12.99 -36.10
CA CYS A 22 5.38 14.28 -36.45
C CYS A 22 6.46 15.33 -36.71
N THR A 23 6.66 15.66 -37.99
CA THR A 23 7.43 16.80 -38.47
C THR A 23 6.49 17.98 -38.79
N GLY A 24 6.79 19.19 -38.33
CA GLY A 24 6.28 20.41 -38.96
C GLY A 24 5.89 21.54 -38.01
N SER A 25 6.75 22.57 -37.94
CA SER A 25 6.54 23.84 -37.23
C SER A 25 5.56 24.79 -37.94
N PRO A 26 5.01 25.82 -37.24
CA PRO A 26 3.88 26.63 -37.70
C PRO A 26 4.27 27.90 -38.48
N LYS A 27 3.38 28.36 -39.38
CA LYS A 27 3.41 29.71 -39.97
C LYS A 27 2.05 30.40 -39.89
N MET A 28 2.11 31.68 -39.53
CA MET A 28 1.02 32.64 -39.34
C MET A 28 0.44 33.16 -40.68
N THR A 29 -0.88 33.36 -40.78
CA THR A 29 -1.48 34.51 -41.49
C THR A 29 -2.92 34.78 -41.02
N LYS A 30 -3.23 36.04 -40.69
CA LYS A 30 -4.58 36.59 -40.44
C LYS A 30 -5.31 36.85 -41.77
N VAL A 31 -6.62 36.57 -41.90
CA VAL A 31 -7.62 37.45 -42.57
C VAL A 31 -9.04 37.20 -42.02
N LEU A 32 -9.78 38.30 -42.00
CA LEU A 32 -11.11 38.70 -41.53
C LEU A 32 -12.38 37.96 -42.06
N SER A 33 -13.36 37.80 -41.15
CA SER A 33 -14.77 38.26 -41.23
C SER A 33 -15.89 37.46 -41.97
N ARG A 34 -17.06 37.44 -41.28
CA ARG A 34 -18.48 37.37 -41.70
C ARG A 34 -19.28 36.05 -41.60
N LYS A 35 -20.22 36.06 -40.63
CA LYS A 35 -21.67 35.68 -40.62
C LYS A 35 -22.25 34.75 -41.72
N GLY A 36 -23.06 33.78 -41.26
CA GLY A 36 -24.18 33.11 -41.97
C GLY A 36 -24.20 31.59 -41.69
N SER A 37 -25.12 31.01 -40.89
CA SER A 37 -26.54 30.67 -41.14
C SER A 37 -26.78 29.38 -41.96
N ILE A 38 -27.31 28.35 -41.26
CA ILE A 38 -28.29 27.31 -41.65
C ILE A 38 -27.94 26.41 -42.87
N ARG A 39 -28.01 25.07 -42.69
CA ARG A 39 -28.99 24.14 -43.34
C ARG A 39 -28.56 22.67 -43.18
N MET A 40 -29.53 21.82 -42.82
CA MET A 40 -29.43 20.35 -42.77
C MET A 40 -29.19 19.77 -44.16
N GLU A 41 -28.52 18.62 -44.27
CA GLU A 41 -28.97 17.48 -45.08
C GLU A 41 -28.52 16.14 -44.48
N LYS A 42 -29.38 15.15 -44.67
CA LYS A 42 -29.38 13.77 -44.21
C LYS A 42 -29.22 12.94 -45.48
N HIS A 43 -28.30 11.98 -45.55
CA HIS A 43 -28.45 10.92 -46.56
C HIS A 43 -27.79 9.60 -46.12
N ASN A 44 -28.46 8.56 -46.59
CA ASN A 44 -28.43 7.15 -46.27
C ASN A 44 -27.24 6.42 -46.90
N GLY A 45 -26.82 5.29 -46.33
CA GLY A 45 -25.84 4.38 -46.93
C GLY A 45 -25.78 3.06 -46.17
N GLU A 46 -26.51 2.07 -46.66
CA GLU A 46 -26.41 0.65 -46.29
C GLU A 46 -25.11 0.07 -46.83
N GLU A 47 -24.45 -0.85 -46.11
CA GLU A 47 -23.71 -1.95 -46.74
C GLU A 47 -23.41 -3.12 -45.77
N GLN A 48 -23.22 -4.28 -46.39
CA GLN A 48 -23.50 -5.65 -45.98
C GLN A 48 -22.50 -6.32 -45.00
N LYS A 49 -23.07 -7.27 -44.22
CA LYS A 49 -22.58 -8.58 -43.76
C LYS A 49 -21.12 -9.01 -44.08
N ALA A 50 -20.44 -9.51 -43.04
CA ALA A 50 -19.55 -10.68 -43.14
C ALA A 50 -19.64 -11.52 -41.84
N ASP A 51 -20.09 -12.78 -42.00
CA ASP A 51 -19.96 -13.87 -41.02
C ASP A 51 -18.48 -14.28 -40.93
N ASP A 52 -17.93 -14.45 -39.73
CA ASP A 52 -16.67 -15.21 -39.58
C ASP A 52 -16.76 -16.19 -38.41
N ALA A 53 -16.37 -17.43 -38.69
CA ALA A 53 -16.62 -18.61 -37.88
C ALA A 53 -15.53 -18.81 -36.83
N LEU A 54 -15.90 -18.68 -35.55
CA LEU A 54 -15.00 -18.81 -34.41
C LEU A 54 -14.61 -20.28 -34.14
N LYS A 55 -13.32 -20.63 -34.31
CA LYS A 55 -12.76 -21.91 -33.87
C LYS A 55 -12.45 -21.86 -32.36
N LYS A 56 -13.22 -22.57 -31.54
CA LYS A 56 -12.94 -22.75 -30.10
C LYS A 56 -11.93 -23.87 -29.87
N LEU A 57 -10.80 -23.54 -29.23
CA LEU A 57 -9.83 -24.52 -28.70
C LEU A 57 -10.20 -24.83 -27.24
N VAL A 58 -10.41 -26.11 -26.91
CA VAL A 58 -10.78 -26.56 -25.55
C VAL A 58 -9.57 -27.24 -24.91
N ILE A 59 -9.03 -26.68 -23.82
CA ILE A 59 -7.97 -27.29 -23.01
C ILE A 59 -8.60 -27.81 -21.71
N LYS A 60 -8.29 -29.07 -21.36
CA LYS A 60 -8.85 -29.79 -20.22
C LYS A 60 -7.80 -29.92 -19.13
N VAL A 61 -8.03 -29.31 -17.97
CA VAL A 61 -7.12 -29.38 -16.81
C VAL A 61 -7.73 -30.34 -15.76
N PRO A 62 -6.98 -31.34 -15.26
CA PRO A 62 -7.46 -32.23 -14.22
C PRO A 62 -7.34 -31.60 -12.82
N SER A 63 -8.40 -31.72 -12.02
CA SER A 63 -8.49 -31.32 -10.63
C SER A 63 -7.91 -32.39 -9.69
N LEU A 64 -7.05 -32.00 -8.74
CA LEU A 64 -6.61 -32.83 -7.61
C LEU A 64 -7.57 -32.66 -6.42
N PRO A 65 -7.84 -33.71 -5.60
CA PRO A 65 -8.83 -33.65 -4.52
C PRO A 65 -8.25 -33.22 -3.17
N GLU A 66 -9.02 -32.44 -2.42
CA GLU A 66 -8.83 -32.11 -1.00
C GLU A 66 -9.13 -33.32 -0.09
N GLN A 67 -8.41 -33.42 1.03
CA GLN A 67 -8.78 -34.26 2.18
C GLN A 67 -8.40 -33.61 3.53
N PRO A 68 -9.07 -33.99 4.64
CA PRO A 68 -9.48 -33.06 5.70
C PRO A 68 -8.68 -33.12 7.02
N LEU A 69 -8.85 -32.05 7.80
CA LEU A 69 -8.48 -31.83 9.20
C LEU A 69 -8.71 -33.02 10.14
N LYS A 70 -7.69 -33.35 10.95
CA LYS A 70 -7.82 -34.00 12.27
C LYS A 70 -6.82 -33.41 13.28
N GLN A 71 -7.35 -32.92 14.40
CA GLN A 71 -6.61 -32.57 15.62
C GLN A 71 -6.32 -33.82 16.47
N PRO A 72 -5.42 -33.71 17.46
CA PRO A 72 -5.82 -34.11 18.81
C PRO A 72 -5.41 -33.14 19.94
N LEU A 73 -6.31 -33.08 20.93
CA LEU A 73 -6.17 -32.56 22.30
C LEU A 73 -5.25 -33.44 23.16
N VAL A 74 -4.50 -32.85 24.11
CA VAL A 74 -4.14 -33.37 25.47
C VAL A 74 -3.27 -32.30 26.22
N PRO A 75 -3.09 -32.31 27.57
CA PRO A 75 -3.83 -31.44 28.49
C PRO A 75 -2.93 -30.46 29.29
N PHE A 76 -3.50 -29.35 29.73
CA PHE A 76 -2.89 -28.43 30.70
C PHE A 76 -2.85 -29.06 32.10
N LYS A 77 -1.68 -29.02 32.75
CA LYS A 77 -1.52 -29.23 34.19
C LYS A 77 -1.29 -27.89 34.90
N SER A 78 -1.91 -27.80 36.06
CA SER A 78 -2.04 -26.68 37.00
C SER A 78 -0.91 -26.63 38.05
N PHE A 79 -0.96 -25.55 38.85
CA PHE A 79 -0.22 -25.23 40.10
C PHE A 79 1.15 -24.53 39.88
N GLN A 80 1.56 -23.51 40.64
CA GLN A 80 1.07 -22.93 41.90
C GLN A 80 1.66 -21.52 42.09
N ALA A 81 0.96 -20.69 42.88
CA ALA A 81 1.42 -19.39 43.35
C ALA A 81 2.42 -19.51 44.51
N VAL A 82 3.44 -18.65 44.54
CA VAL A 82 4.20 -18.31 45.76
C VAL A 82 4.53 -16.82 45.74
N GLN A 83 4.11 -16.11 46.79
CA GLN A 83 4.55 -14.75 47.13
C GLN A 83 5.75 -14.84 48.10
N SER A 84 6.73 -13.94 47.98
CA SER A 84 7.38 -13.27 49.13
C SER A 84 8.29 -12.11 48.68
N VAL A 85 8.16 -11.00 49.41
CA VAL A 85 8.99 -9.77 49.44
C VAL A 85 9.91 -9.83 50.68
N PRO A 86 10.78 -8.84 50.97
CA PRO A 86 11.79 -8.13 50.18
C PRO A 86 13.18 -8.17 50.87
N ASN A 87 14.27 -7.73 50.22
CA ASN A 87 15.37 -6.95 50.85
C ASN A 87 16.46 -6.55 49.84
N SER A 88 16.80 -5.26 49.85
CA SER A 88 18.09 -4.68 49.41
C SER A 88 19.01 -4.59 50.65
N PRO A 89 20.32 -4.24 50.59
CA PRO A 89 21.07 -3.63 49.47
C PRO A 89 22.44 -4.29 49.19
N VAL A 90 23.14 -3.83 48.15
CA VAL A 90 24.56 -3.38 48.14
C VAL A 90 25.07 -3.26 46.70
N PHE A 91 25.77 -2.15 46.47
CA PHE A 91 26.49 -1.71 45.27
C PHE A 91 27.48 -2.75 44.70
N GLN A 92 27.52 -2.90 43.37
CA GLN A 92 28.77 -2.86 42.60
C GLN A 92 28.53 -2.73 41.08
N ASP A 93 29.63 -2.36 40.43
CA ASP A 93 29.80 -1.48 39.27
C ASP A 93 29.88 -2.22 37.92
N MET A 94 29.68 -1.44 36.84
CA MET A 94 30.09 -1.64 35.44
C MET A 94 29.83 -2.98 34.75
N GLY A 95 28.99 -2.94 33.71
CA GLY A 95 28.95 -4.00 32.69
C GLY A 95 27.76 -3.85 31.74
N GLU A 96 27.91 -2.97 30.75
CA GLU A 96 27.23 -2.99 29.44
C GLU A 96 25.80 -3.57 29.39
N GLY A 97 24.87 -2.82 29.97
CA GLY A 97 23.47 -2.88 29.55
C GLY A 97 23.29 -2.24 28.18
N ARG A 98 23.84 -2.83 27.11
CA ARG A 98 23.20 -2.71 25.79
C ARG A 98 21.91 -3.51 25.86
N ALA A 99 20.93 -2.94 26.55
CA ALA A 99 19.54 -3.26 26.27
C ALA A 99 19.38 -3.15 24.75
N MET A 100 18.81 -4.19 24.15
CA MET A 100 18.55 -4.33 22.72
C MET A 100 17.57 -3.24 22.27
N ALA A 101 18.00 -1.99 22.28
CA ALA A 101 17.48 -0.97 21.40
C ALA A 101 17.86 -1.48 20.01
N ALA A 102 16.89 -2.09 19.32
CA ALA A 102 17.01 -2.39 17.91
C ALA A 102 17.64 -1.15 17.26
N LEU A 103 18.84 -1.30 16.70
CA LEU A 103 19.54 -0.20 16.05
C LEU A 103 18.58 0.39 15.04
N GLN A 104 18.22 1.64 15.27
CA GLN A 104 17.28 2.34 14.42
C GLN A 104 18.05 2.74 13.17
N LEU A 105 17.86 1.94 12.11
CA LEU A 105 18.62 2.07 10.87
C LEU A 105 18.32 3.40 10.18
N ALA A 106 19.36 4.22 9.99
CA ALA A 106 19.27 5.45 9.21
C ALA A 106 19.17 5.10 7.72
N THR A 107 18.23 5.71 7.00
CA THR A 107 17.97 5.35 5.59
C THR A 107 19.16 5.66 4.69
N ALA A 108 19.87 6.78 4.91
CA ALA A 108 21.08 7.11 4.17
C ALA A 108 22.19 6.05 4.34
N GLU A 109 22.46 5.63 5.57
CA GLU A 109 23.45 4.58 5.87
C GLU A 109 23.05 3.23 5.25
N VAL A 110 21.76 2.88 5.31
CA VAL A 110 21.22 1.69 4.63
C VAL A 110 21.49 1.75 3.14
N CYS A 111 21.33 2.91 2.49
CA CYS A 111 21.61 3.07 1.07
C CYS A 111 23.10 2.90 0.75
N ASP A 112 23.96 3.58 1.52
CA ASP A 112 25.41 3.56 1.32
C ASP A 112 26.02 2.17 1.56
N ALA A 113 25.48 1.41 2.53
CA ALA A 113 25.93 0.06 2.84
C ALA A 113 25.44 -0.99 1.84
N ASN A 114 24.34 -0.73 1.11
CA ASN A 114 23.66 -1.72 0.26
C ASN A 114 23.50 -1.30 -1.22
N PRO A 115 24.54 -0.79 -1.91
CA PRO A 115 24.40 -0.35 -3.31
C PRO A 115 24.03 -1.51 -4.24
N HIS A 116 24.44 -2.73 -3.92
CA HIS A 116 24.12 -3.93 -4.69
C HIS A 116 22.62 -4.27 -4.66
N LEU A 117 21.95 -4.07 -3.52
CA LEU A 117 20.50 -4.30 -3.39
C LEU A 117 19.68 -3.22 -4.12
N ILE A 118 20.22 -2.00 -4.20
CA ILE A 118 19.60 -0.92 -4.99
C ILE A 118 19.66 -1.27 -6.48
N LEU A 119 20.84 -1.71 -6.96
CA LEU A 119 21.03 -2.09 -8.37
C LEU A 119 20.21 -3.32 -8.76
N SER A 120 20.03 -4.29 -7.87
CA SER A 120 19.16 -5.45 -8.11
C SER A 120 17.67 -5.13 -8.00
N GLY A 121 17.32 -3.96 -7.48
CA GLY A 121 15.95 -3.52 -7.23
C GLY A 121 15.31 -4.17 -6.00
N GLU A 122 16.08 -4.84 -5.14
CA GLU A 122 15.59 -5.43 -3.89
C GLU A 122 15.45 -4.41 -2.76
N LEU A 123 16.26 -3.34 -2.79
CA LEU A 123 16.12 -2.14 -1.97
C LEU A 123 15.70 -0.96 -2.86
N ARG A 124 14.61 -0.28 -2.51
CA ARG A 124 13.99 0.75 -3.34
C ARG A 124 13.66 1.97 -2.51
N ALA A 125 14.02 3.15 -2.98
CA ALA A 125 13.64 4.42 -2.37
C ALA A 125 12.35 4.95 -3.00
N LEU A 126 11.40 5.36 -2.17
CA LEU A 126 10.19 6.04 -2.65
C LEU A 126 10.53 7.48 -3.04
N HIS A 127 9.78 8.06 -3.99
CA HIS A 127 9.90 9.48 -4.28
C HIS A 127 9.59 10.35 -3.04
N PRO A 128 10.30 11.48 -2.85
CA PRO A 128 10.22 12.31 -1.64
C PRO A 128 8.98 13.23 -1.66
N ILE A 129 7.78 12.63 -1.69
CA ILE A 129 6.49 13.34 -1.75
C ILE A 129 5.71 13.31 -0.44
N PHE A 130 6.23 12.61 0.58
CA PHE A 130 5.55 12.42 1.85
C PHE A 130 5.95 13.48 2.86
N GLN A 131 4.95 14.06 3.50
CA GLN A 131 5.11 14.88 4.70
C GLN A 131 5.15 13.98 5.94
N ILE A 132 5.80 14.49 6.98
CA ILE A 132 5.98 13.78 8.24
C ILE A 132 4.92 14.21 9.24
N TYR A 133 4.24 13.22 9.82
CA TYR A 133 3.27 13.39 10.89
C TYR A 133 3.55 12.37 12.00
N GLY A 134 3.02 12.62 13.19
CA GLY A 134 3.28 11.80 14.36
C GLY A 134 4.61 12.14 15.03
N ARG A 135 4.75 11.76 16.31
CA ARG A 135 5.97 12.06 17.08
C ARG A 135 7.16 11.23 16.65
N ARG A 136 6.91 10.01 16.17
CA ARG A 136 7.98 9.09 15.78
C ARG A 136 8.46 9.43 14.36
N GLN A 137 9.54 10.20 14.31
CA GLN A 137 10.19 10.60 13.07
C GLN A 137 10.85 9.42 12.36
N VAL A 138 11.33 8.42 13.10
CA VAL A 138 11.99 7.24 12.54
C VAL A 138 11.23 5.99 12.91
N PHE A 139 10.91 5.13 11.95
CA PHE A 139 10.23 3.86 12.18
C PHE A 139 10.52 2.86 11.07
N SER A 140 10.41 1.58 11.41
CA SER A 140 10.57 0.50 10.45
C SER A 140 9.72 -0.70 10.87
N GLY A 141 9.49 -1.62 9.93
CA GLY A 141 8.81 -2.87 10.21
C GLY A 141 8.27 -3.58 8.96
N PRO A 142 7.73 -4.79 9.15
CA PRO A 142 7.11 -5.54 8.07
C PRO A 142 5.83 -4.85 7.59
N ILE A 143 5.66 -4.79 6.26
CA ILE A 143 4.60 -4.07 5.57
C ILE A 143 3.34 -4.92 5.53
N VAL A 144 2.21 -4.26 5.82
CA VAL A 144 0.87 -4.71 5.43
C VAL A 144 0.33 -3.73 4.41
N THR A 145 -0.16 -4.24 3.28
CA THR A 145 -0.64 -3.41 2.17
C THR A 145 -2.16 -3.32 2.13
N LEU A 146 -2.66 -2.13 1.80
CA LEU A 146 -4.08 -1.89 1.62
C LEU A 146 -4.29 -0.94 0.45
N LYS A 147 -5.14 -1.33 -0.51
CA LYS A 147 -5.55 -0.46 -1.62
C LYS A 147 -6.99 -0.02 -1.42
N VAL A 148 -7.23 1.28 -1.39
CA VAL A 148 -8.55 1.90 -1.24
C VAL A 148 -8.64 3.13 -2.14
N PHE A 149 -9.86 3.62 -2.39
CA PHE A 149 -10.04 4.89 -3.07
C PHE A 149 -11.10 5.71 -2.35
N GLU A 150 -10.66 6.78 -1.68
CA GLU A 150 -11.54 7.71 -0.96
C GLU A 150 -12.51 7.02 0.01
N ASP A 151 -12.04 5.95 0.66
CA ASP A 151 -12.75 5.17 1.67
C ASP A 151 -11.82 4.86 2.85
N ASN A 152 -12.36 4.85 4.07
CA ASN A 152 -11.56 4.62 5.27
C ASN A 152 -12.03 3.47 6.17
N VAL A 153 -13.02 2.68 5.76
CA VAL A 153 -13.55 1.60 6.60
C VAL A 153 -12.49 0.52 6.80
N LEU A 154 -11.85 0.07 5.72
CA LEU A 154 -10.80 -0.96 5.79
C LEU A 154 -9.53 -0.44 6.48
N VAL A 155 -9.21 0.86 6.32
CA VAL A 155 -8.09 1.50 7.02
C VAL A 155 -8.29 1.39 8.52
N ARG A 156 -9.48 1.74 9.01
CA ARG A 156 -9.81 1.64 10.44
C ARG A 156 -9.76 0.20 10.95
N GLU A 157 -10.31 -0.73 10.19
CA GLU A 157 -10.32 -2.16 10.56
C GLU A 157 -8.90 -2.68 10.81
N PHE A 158 -7.94 -2.39 9.92
CA PHE A 158 -6.55 -2.78 10.13
C PHE A 158 -5.93 -2.15 11.39
N LEU A 159 -6.18 -0.86 11.63
CA LEU A 159 -5.59 -0.17 12.78
C LEU A 159 -6.20 -0.61 14.12
N GLU A 160 -7.39 -1.20 14.10
CA GLU A 160 -8.03 -1.83 15.26
C GLU A 160 -7.40 -3.19 15.61
N GLU A 161 -6.71 -3.85 14.66
CA GLU A 161 -5.93 -5.08 14.88
C GLU A 161 -4.58 -4.81 15.56
N LYS A 162 -3.96 -5.87 16.11
CA LYS A 162 -2.61 -5.80 16.67
C LYS A 162 -1.57 -5.54 15.58
N GLY A 163 -0.80 -4.47 15.77
CA GLY A 163 0.24 -4.05 14.84
C GLY A 163 1.46 -4.95 14.90
N ASN A 164 1.88 -5.39 16.09
CA ASN A 164 3.08 -6.22 16.30
C ASN A 164 4.33 -5.63 15.62
N GLY A 165 4.51 -4.31 15.65
CA GLY A 165 5.61 -3.61 14.99
C GLY A 165 5.49 -3.52 13.47
N ARG A 166 4.36 -3.90 12.87
CA ARG A 166 4.11 -3.76 11.43
C ARG A 166 3.92 -2.29 11.03
N VAL A 167 4.09 -2.04 9.73
CA VAL A 167 3.79 -0.78 9.07
C VAL A 167 2.62 -0.96 8.12
N LEU A 168 1.57 -0.16 8.26
CA LEU A 168 0.46 -0.16 7.30
C LEU A 168 0.79 0.77 6.14
N VAL A 169 0.82 0.26 4.91
CA VAL A 169 0.98 1.07 3.69
C VAL A 169 -0.33 1.08 2.93
N VAL A 170 -0.94 2.25 2.85
CA VAL A 170 -2.24 2.47 2.22
C VAL A 170 -2.06 3.18 0.90
N ASP A 171 -2.40 2.52 -0.20
CA ASP A 171 -2.60 3.17 -1.49
C ASP A 171 -4.00 3.76 -1.56
N GLY A 172 -4.13 5.07 -1.33
CA GLY A 172 -5.37 5.84 -1.46
C GLY A 172 -5.59 6.41 -2.87
N GLY A 173 -4.80 5.97 -3.86
CA GLY A 173 -4.79 6.52 -5.22
C GLY A 173 -4.23 7.94 -5.32
N GLY A 174 -3.56 8.44 -4.28
CA GLY A 174 -3.00 9.80 -4.24
C GLY A 174 -4.06 10.90 -4.23
N SER A 175 -5.30 10.59 -3.82
CA SER A 175 -6.38 11.59 -3.82
C SER A 175 -6.09 12.72 -2.82
N MET A 176 -6.22 13.95 -3.33
CA MET A 176 -6.10 15.19 -2.56
C MET A 176 -7.47 15.77 -2.16
N ARG A 177 -8.57 15.06 -2.44
CA ARG A 177 -9.95 15.56 -2.27
C ARG A 177 -10.56 15.29 -0.90
N CYS A 178 -10.04 14.28 -0.19
CA CYS A 178 -10.52 13.88 1.12
C CYS A 178 -9.44 13.14 1.92
N ALA A 179 -9.61 13.12 3.24
CA ALA A 179 -8.74 12.41 4.15
C ALA A 179 -9.24 11.00 4.44
N ILE A 180 -8.38 10.01 4.21
CA ILE A 180 -8.63 8.59 4.47
C ILE A 180 -8.14 8.14 5.86
N LEU A 181 -7.33 8.96 6.54
CA LEU A 181 -6.86 8.74 7.91
C LEU A 181 -7.12 9.98 8.77
N GLY A 182 -7.42 9.80 10.06
CA GLY A 182 -7.63 10.87 11.03
C GLY A 182 -7.06 10.52 12.41
N GLY A 183 -7.29 11.35 13.41
CA GLY A 183 -6.66 11.25 14.73
C GLY A 183 -7.03 9.98 15.50
N ASN A 184 -8.33 9.72 15.69
CA ASN A 184 -8.80 8.55 16.45
C ASN A 184 -8.24 7.20 15.96
N PRO A 185 -8.28 6.86 14.65
CA PRO A 185 -7.67 5.61 14.17
C PRO A 185 -6.16 5.54 14.40
N VAL A 186 -5.43 6.65 14.30
CA VAL A 186 -3.98 6.69 14.57
C VAL A 186 -3.70 6.45 16.05
N GLN A 187 -4.50 7.04 16.94
CA GLN A 187 -4.39 6.80 18.37
C GLN A 187 -4.64 5.33 18.72
N GLN A 188 -5.61 4.69 18.05
CA GLN A 188 -5.85 3.25 18.18
C GLN A 188 -4.65 2.43 17.66
N ALA A 189 -4.08 2.81 16.52
CA ALA A 189 -2.91 2.15 15.94
C ALA A 189 -1.70 2.17 16.91
N GLN A 190 -1.43 3.31 17.53
CA GLN A 190 -0.41 3.43 18.57
C GLN A 190 -0.66 2.44 19.72
N ASN A 191 -1.88 2.43 20.26
CA ASN A 191 -2.25 1.56 21.37
C ASN A 191 -2.20 0.07 21.00
N ASN A 192 -2.33 -0.25 19.71
CA ASN A 192 -2.23 -1.59 19.17
C ASN A 192 -0.81 -1.99 18.73
N GLY A 193 0.18 -1.13 18.93
CA GLY A 193 1.59 -1.45 18.69
C GLY A 193 1.96 -1.47 17.21
N TRP A 194 1.32 -0.65 16.37
CA TRP A 194 1.79 -0.39 15.02
C TRP A 194 3.07 0.46 15.05
N ALA A 195 4.06 0.14 14.21
CA ALA A 195 5.30 0.93 14.12
C ALA A 195 5.08 2.24 13.36
N GLY A 196 4.24 2.20 12.31
CA GLY A 196 3.87 3.37 11.56
C GLY A 196 2.83 3.13 10.47
N ILE A 197 2.44 4.22 9.81
CA ILE A 197 1.43 4.24 8.76
C ILE A 197 1.93 5.14 7.62
N VAL A 198 1.91 4.62 6.39
CA VAL A 198 2.23 5.38 5.18
C VAL A 198 0.99 5.45 4.31
N VAL A 199 0.59 6.66 3.90
CA VAL A 199 -0.65 6.93 3.19
C VAL A 199 -0.37 7.65 1.87
N ASN A 200 -0.61 6.98 0.75
CA ASN A 200 -0.67 7.61 -0.57
C ASN A 200 -2.01 8.36 -0.73
N GLY A 201 -2.16 9.47 -0.03
CA GLY A 201 -3.36 10.30 0.01
C GLY A 201 -3.32 11.31 1.15
N CYS A 202 -4.45 11.97 1.41
CA CYS A 202 -4.56 12.94 2.49
C CYS A 202 -4.97 12.34 3.84
N ILE A 203 -4.60 13.04 4.91
CA ILE A 203 -4.99 12.77 6.29
C ILE A 203 -5.67 13.99 6.92
N ARG A 204 -6.16 13.89 8.15
CA ARG A 204 -6.74 15.01 8.91
C ARG A 204 -6.45 14.88 10.40
N ASP A 205 -6.88 15.87 11.18
CA ASP A 205 -6.68 15.92 12.63
C ASP A 205 -5.17 15.90 12.97
N VAL A 206 -4.39 16.70 12.25
CA VAL A 206 -2.91 16.71 12.27
C VAL A 206 -2.36 16.91 13.68
N ASP A 207 -2.94 17.81 14.47
CA ASP A 207 -2.49 18.08 15.83
C ASP A 207 -2.65 16.86 16.75
N GLU A 208 -3.75 16.12 16.60
CA GLU A 208 -3.98 14.86 17.34
C GLU A 208 -2.97 13.80 16.91
N ILE A 209 -2.75 13.65 15.60
CA ILE A 209 -1.76 12.70 15.05
C ILE A 209 -0.36 13.03 15.56
N ASN A 210 0.03 14.31 15.57
CA ASN A 210 1.32 14.77 16.05
C ASN A 210 1.49 14.64 17.58
N GLY A 211 0.43 14.36 18.32
CA GLY A 211 0.49 13.96 19.73
C GLY A 211 0.84 12.48 19.94
N CYS A 212 0.66 11.62 18.93
CA CYS A 212 0.83 10.18 19.04
C CYS A 212 2.30 9.73 18.84
N ASP A 213 2.80 8.80 19.67
CA ASP A 213 4.09 8.10 19.51
C ASP A 213 4.00 6.97 18.47
N ILE A 214 3.68 7.34 17.24
CA ILE A 214 3.66 6.47 16.06
C ILE A 214 4.15 7.26 14.85
N GLY A 215 4.78 6.57 13.89
CA GLY A 215 5.26 7.21 12.67
C GLY A 215 4.13 7.32 11.65
N VAL A 216 3.91 8.50 11.08
CA VAL A 216 2.94 8.69 10.00
C VAL A 216 3.58 9.44 8.83
N ARG A 217 3.29 8.97 7.62
CA ARG A 217 3.70 9.60 6.36
C ARG A 217 2.48 9.74 5.47
N ALA A 218 2.25 10.93 4.93
CA ALA A 218 1.13 11.18 4.03
C ALA A 218 1.43 12.31 3.04
N LEU A 219 0.66 12.42 1.96
CA LEU A 219 0.89 13.45 0.94
C LEU A 219 0.58 14.86 1.46
N ALA A 220 -0.55 15.02 2.16
CA ALA A 220 -0.98 16.29 2.76
C ALA A 220 -2.09 16.10 3.80
N SER A 221 -2.48 17.19 4.46
CA SER A 221 -3.70 17.26 5.25
C SER A 221 -4.88 17.77 4.43
N HIS A 222 -6.09 17.23 4.65
CA HIS A 222 -7.32 17.71 4.05
C HIS A 222 -8.51 17.57 5.02
N PRO A 223 -9.34 18.60 5.24
CA PRO A 223 -10.38 18.57 6.28
C PRO A 223 -11.56 17.64 5.98
N MET A 224 -11.89 17.44 4.69
CA MET A 224 -13.02 16.60 4.28
C MET A 224 -12.77 15.12 4.57
N LYS A 225 -13.74 14.44 5.20
CA LYS A 225 -13.67 12.99 5.46
C LYS A 225 -13.91 12.17 4.18
N ALA A 226 -13.24 11.01 4.09
CA ALA A 226 -13.52 9.99 3.09
C ALA A 226 -14.92 9.33 3.26
N ASN A 227 -15.31 8.56 2.26
CA ASN A 227 -16.51 7.73 2.28
C ASN A 227 -16.37 6.54 3.24
N LYS A 228 -17.48 5.86 3.50
CA LYS A 228 -17.57 4.72 4.41
C LYS A 228 -18.34 3.54 3.81
N LYS A 229 -17.97 3.15 2.61
CA LYS A 229 -18.56 2.04 1.85
C LYS A 229 -17.87 0.70 2.13
N GLY A 230 -16.64 0.68 2.64
CA GLY A 230 -15.93 -0.58 2.90
C GLY A 230 -15.32 -1.23 1.67
N ILE A 231 -15.01 -0.42 0.64
CA ILE A 231 -14.48 -0.91 -0.64
C ILE A 231 -12.96 -0.78 -0.64
N GLY A 232 -12.28 -1.85 -1.03
CA GLY A 232 -10.84 -1.89 -1.24
C GLY A 232 -10.30 -3.32 -1.29
N GLU A 233 -8.99 -3.44 -1.47
CA GLU A 233 -8.27 -4.71 -1.58
C GLU A 233 -7.22 -4.79 -0.47
N LYS A 234 -7.35 -5.78 0.40
CA LYS A 234 -6.39 -6.07 1.47
C LYS A 234 -5.24 -6.92 0.91
N HIS A 235 -4.01 -6.71 1.38
CA HIS A 235 -2.82 -7.47 0.99
C HIS A 235 -2.51 -7.47 -0.52
N ALA A 236 -2.97 -6.44 -1.24
CA ALA A 236 -2.75 -6.29 -2.67
C ALA A 236 -1.37 -5.66 -2.93
N ALA A 237 -0.70 -6.07 -4.01
CA ALA A 237 0.47 -5.35 -4.49
C ALA A 237 0.06 -3.94 -4.95
N ILE A 238 0.69 -2.92 -4.39
CA ILE A 238 0.37 -1.51 -4.63
C ILE A 238 1.54 -0.77 -5.27
N ASN A 239 1.24 0.32 -5.96
CA ASN A 239 2.26 1.21 -6.53
C ASN A 239 2.16 2.57 -5.85
N VAL A 240 3.14 2.90 -5.02
CA VAL A 240 3.17 4.11 -4.21
C VAL A 240 4.45 4.87 -4.53
N ALA A 241 4.32 6.16 -4.88
CA ALA A 241 5.46 7.05 -5.14
C ALA A 241 6.52 6.46 -6.10
N GLY A 242 6.07 5.85 -7.20
CA GLY A 242 6.93 5.24 -8.22
C GLY A 242 7.47 3.85 -7.87
N THR A 243 7.15 3.31 -6.69
CA THR A 243 7.66 2.02 -6.20
C THR A 243 6.54 1.01 -6.05
N ARG A 244 6.75 -0.20 -6.58
CA ARG A 244 5.89 -1.36 -6.30
C ARG A 244 6.21 -1.91 -4.92
N ILE A 245 5.17 -2.07 -4.11
CA ILE A 245 5.25 -2.56 -2.72
C ILE A 245 4.34 -3.77 -2.58
N CYS A 246 4.86 -4.83 -1.98
CA CYS A 246 4.13 -6.06 -1.72
C CYS A 246 3.94 -6.27 -0.22
N ASP A 247 2.90 -7.02 0.14
CA ASP A 247 2.67 -7.45 1.51
C ASP A 247 3.84 -8.31 2.02
N GLY A 248 4.25 -8.09 3.28
CA GLY A 248 5.35 -8.83 3.91
C GLY A 248 6.77 -8.30 3.61
N GLU A 249 6.92 -7.34 2.69
CA GLU A 249 8.18 -6.59 2.52
C GLU A 249 8.50 -5.75 3.76
N TRP A 250 9.66 -5.10 3.81
CA TRP A 250 10.11 -4.28 4.94
C TRP A 250 10.16 -2.81 4.56
N LEU A 251 9.71 -1.94 5.47
CA LEU A 251 9.77 -0.49 5.31
C LEU A 251 10.72 0.11 6.34
N TYR A 252 11.50 1.09 5.91
CA TYR A 252 12.33 1.94 6.75
C TYR A 252 12.04 3.39 6.41
N ALA A 253 11.73 4.21 7.42
CA ALA A 253 11.41 5.61 7.21
C ALA A 253 12.07 6.47 8.29
N ASP A 254 12.67 7.57 7.87
CA ASP A 254 13.20 8.62 8.73
C ASP A 254 12.87 9.99 8.13
N THR A 255 13.63 11.02 8.49
CA THR A 255 13.46 12.38 7.97
C THR A 255 13.97 12.57 6.55
N ASP A 256 14.88 11.72 6.09
CA ASP A 256 15.47 11.81 4.75
C ASP A 256 14.57 11.16 3.70
N GLY A 257 13.95 10.03 4.03
CA GLY A 257 13.05 9.36 3.11
C GLY A 257 12.41 8.08 3.60
N ILE A 258 11.90 7.32 2.64
CA ILE A 258 11.28 6.01 2.86
C ILE A 258 11.94 5.01 1.92
N LEU A 259 12.42 3.91 2.49
CA LEU A 259 12.95 2.77 1.77
C LEU A 259 12.01 1.56 1.94
N VAL A 260 11.94 0.75 0.89
CA VAL A 260 11.31 -0.56 0.90
C VAL A 260 12.32 -1.61 0.50
N SER A 261 12.45 -2.64 1.32
CA SER A 261 13.31 -3.79 1.07
C SER A 261 12.47 -5.06 0.95
N ARG A 262 12.90 -5.99 0.09
CA ARG A 262 12.26 -7.30 -0.04
C ARG A 262 12.32 -8.12 1.25
N THR A 263 13.37 -7.94 2.05
CA THR A 263 13.61 -8.66 3.31
C THR A 263 14.05 -7.68 4.40
N GLU A 264 14.03 -8.15 5.65
CA GLU A 264 14.64 -7.42 6.75
C GLU A 264 16.13 -7.20 6.48
N LEU A 265 16.58 -5.95 6.63
CA LEU A 265 17.96 -5.55 6.56
C LEU A 265 18.56 -5.55 7.97
N THR A 266 19.73 -6.17 8.08
CA THR A 266 20.62 -6.05 9.22
C THR A 266 21.84 -5.27 8.73
N VAL A 267 22.11 -4.14 9.35
CA VAL A 267 23.24 -3.26 9.02
C VAL A 267 24.29 -3.36 10.11
#